data_AF-A0A925RVQ7-F1
#
_entry.id   AF-A0A925RVQ7-F1
#
_cell.length_a   1.000
_cell.length_b   1.000
_cell.length_c   1.000
_cell.angle_alpha   90.00
_cell.angle_beta   90.00
_cell.angle_gamma   90.00
#
_symmetry.space_group_name_H-M   'P 1'
#
loop_
_entity.id
_entity.type
_entity.pdbx_description
1 polymer ?
#
loop_
_entity_poly.entity_id
_entity_poly.type
_entity_poly.pdbx_seq_one_letter_code
_entity_poly.pdbx_strand_id
1 'polypeptide(L)'
;MRDVEALTEQPRFLRGMLAQARYRARWPDAAPPSIAAAAPSEIAVELYNARVTAAVDQPSELIRIFGDCVAAAQPMTVDALIRAEAGSAAETSAIGAISPAMGPCLWNGQSIEFSRLTLRAALADGLYRKATALPVTE
;
A
#
# COMPACT_ATOMS: atom_id res chain seq x y z
N MET A 1 2.60 2.61 30.63
CA MET A 1 3.16 3.43 29.52
C MET A 1 3.63 2.56 28.34
N ARG A 2 3.05 1.37 28.14
CA ARG A 2 3.29 0.51 26.95
C ARG A 2 2.02 0.35 26.10
N ASP A 3 0.85 0.70 26.63
CA ASP A 3 -0.44 0.44 25.99
C ASP A 3 -0.92 1.58 25.07
N VAL A 4 -0.42 2.81 25.26
CA VAL A 4 -0.81 3.97 24.43
C VAL A 4 -0.18 3.89 23.04
N GLU A 5 1.06 3.39 22.95
CA GLU A 5 1.80 3.26 21.70
C GLU A 5 1.19 2.19 20.78
N ALA A 6 0.71 1.10 21.37
CA ALA A 6 -0.06 0.06 20.67
C ALA A 6 -1.44 0.55 20.21
N LEU A 7 -2.03 1.56 20.87
CA LEU A 7 -3.30 2.17 20.45
C LEU A 7 -3.12 3.22 19.34
N THR A 8 -1.95 3.87 19.25
CA THR A 8 -1.65 4.81 18.15
C THR A 8 -1.37 4.12 16.80
N GLU A 9 -0.93 2.87 16.79
CA GLU A 9 -0.81 2.07 15.57
C GLU A 9 -2.19 1.64 15.01
N GLN A 10 -3.22 1.57 15.86
CA GLN A 10 -4.52 0.96 15.54
C GLN A 10 -5.31 1.58 14.39
N PRO A 11 -5.46 2.90 14.28
CA PRO A 11 -6.27 3.49 13.21
C PRO A 11 -5.66 3.26 11.82
N ARG A 12 -4.33 3.21 11.73
CA ARG A 12 -3.58 3.22 10.46
C ARG A 12 -3.71 1.88 9.73
N PHE A 13 -3.60 0.76 10.45
CA PHE A 13 -3.75 -0.56 9.83
C PHE A 13 -5.21 -0.93 9.56
N LEU A 14 -6.17 -0.43 10.36
CA LEU A 14 -7.60 -0.75 10.19
C LEU A 14 -8.10 -0.34 8.80
N ARG A 15 -7.70 0.84 8.30
CA ARG A 15 -8.05 1.27 6.94
C ARG A 15 -7.51 0.31 5.89
N GLY A 16 -6.24 -0.10 6.00
CA GLY A 16 -5.61 -1.02 5.07
C GLY A 16 -6.21 -2.43 5.12
N MET A 17 -6.55 -2.92 6.31
CA MET A 17 -7.25 -4.21 6.46
C MET A 17 -8.66 -4.16 5.88
N LEU A 18 -9.39 -3.06 6.08
CA LEU A 18 -10.70 -2.85 5.46
C LEU A 18 -10.57 -2.76 3.94
N ALA A 19 -9.56 -2.06 3.43
CA ALA A 19 -9.26 -1.97 2.00
C ALA A 19 -8.96 -3.35 1.40
N GLN A 20 -8.15 -4.17 2.07
CA GLN A 20 -7.91 -5.57 1.69
C GLN A 20 -9.22 -6.38 1.65
N ALA A 21 -10.04 -6.30 2.71
CA ALA A 21 -11.30 -7.02 2.78
C ALA A 21 -12.24 -6.60 1.64
N ARG A 22 -12.35 -5.29 1.38
CA ARG A 22 -13.16 -4.73 0.28
C ARG A 22 -12.63 -5.15 -1.09
N TYR A 23 -11.32 -5.13 -1.29
CA TYR A 23 -10.68 -5.59 -2.52
C TYR A 23 -11.01 -7.06 -2.80
N ARG A 24 -10.77 -7.95 -1.82
CA ARG A 24 -11.06 -9.39 -1.95
C ARG A 24 -12.55 -9.69 -2.10
N ALA A 25 -13.43 -8.94 -1.42
CA ALA A 25 -14.86 -9.12 -1.54
C ALA A 25 -15.40 -8.70 -2.92
N ARG A 26 -14.82 -7.65 -3.51
CA ARG A 26 -15.23 -7.15 -4.83
C ARG A 26 -14.66 -7.98 -5.98
N TRP A 27 -13.46 -8.54 -5.79
CA TRP A 27 -12.72 -9.29 -6.80
C TRP A 27 -12.19 -10.62 -6.22
N PRO A 28 -13.09 -11.58 -5.97
CA PRO A 28 -12.78 -12.79 -5.21
C PRO A 28 -11.76 -13.70 -5.90
N ASP A 29 -11.88 -13.86 -7.22
CA ASP A 29 -11.13 -14.90 -7.95
C ASP A 29 -9.85 -14.36 -8.61
N ALA A 30 -9.88 -13.11 -9.09
CA ALA A 30 -8.78 -12.51 -9.84
C ALA A 30 -8.76 -10.99 -9.69
N ALA A 31 -7.61 -10.36 -9.96
CA ALA A 31 -7.49 -8.91 -10.00
C ALA A 31 -8.43 -8.31 -11.08
N PRO A 32 -9.00 -7.11 -10.88
CA PRO A 32 -9.75 -6.44 -11.93
C PRO A 32 -8.87 -6.11 -13.14
N PRO A 33 -9.47 -5.91 -14.33
CA PRO A 33 -8.72 -5.50 -15.53
C PRO A 33 -7.86 -4.25 -15.33
N SER A 34 -8.29 -3.30 -14.49
CA SER A 34 -7.54 -2.09 -14.15
C SER A 34 -6.23 -2.35 -13.41
N ILE A 35 -6.08 -3.52 -12.77
CA ILE A 35 -4.86 -3.97 -12.10
C ILE A 35 -4.08 -4.92 -13.02
N ALA A 36 -4.78 -5.85 -13.68
CA ALA A 36 -4.16 -6.85 -14.55
C ALA A 36 -3.49 -6.25 -15.80
N ALA A 37 -4.06 -5.18 -16.36
CA ALA A 37 -3.54 -4.51 -17.55
C ALA A 37 -2.78 -3.21 -17.23
N ALA A 38 -2.60 -2.85 -15.95
CA ALA A 38 -1.91 -1.63 -15.59
C ALA A 38 -0.43 -1.70 -15.95
N ALA A 39 0.04 -0.74 -16.73
CA ALA A 39 1.47 -0.47 -16.83
C ALA A 39 2.00 0.00 -15.47
N PRO A 40 3.22 -0.40 -15.08
CA PRO A 40 3.93 0.21 -13.96
C PRO A 40 3.97 1.73 -14.11
N SER A 41 3.68 2.43 -13.02
CA SER A 41 3.73 3.90 -12.98
C SER A 41 4.26 4.39 -11.64
N GLU A 42 4.79 5.61 -11.62
CA GLU A 42 5.31 6.26 -10.42
C GLU A 42 4.34 7.34 -9.91
N ILE A 43 4.56 7.81 -8.68
CA ILE A 43 3.86 8.98 -8.15
C ILE A 43 4.65 10.23 -8.55
N ALA A 44 3.97 11.19 -9.19
CA ALA A 44 4.55 12.49 -9.53
C ALA A 44 5.04 13.24 -8.28
N VAL A 45 6.21 13.88 -8.38
CA VAL A 45 6.84 14.61 -7.26
C VAL A 45 5.94 15.74 -6.76
N GLU A 46 5.20 16.39 -7.66
CA GLU A 46 4.23 17.44 -7.35
C GLU A 46 3.10 16.91 -6.48
N LEU A 47 2.57 15.72 -6.82
CA LEU A 47 1.53 15.05 -6.04
C LEU A 47 2.06 14.61 -4.68
N TYR A 48 3.29 14.09 -4.62
CA TYR A 48 3.97 13.79 -3.36
C TYR A 48 4.04 15.03 -2.45
N ASN A 49 4.57 16.14 -2.97
CA ASN A 49 4.74 17.38 -2.21
C ASN A 49 3.39 17.94 -1.75
N ALA A 50 2.39 18.00 -2.64
CA ALA A 50 1.05 18.48 -2.32
C ALA A 50 0.41 17.68 -1.17
N ARG A 51 0.51 16.34 -1.21
CA ARG A 51 -0.03 15.46 -0.17
C ARG A 51 0.68 15.65 1.17
N VAL A 52 2.01 15.70 1.18
CA VAL A 52 2.80 15.89 2.40
C VAL A 52 2.55 17.26 3.03
N THR A 53 2.43 18.32 2.22
CA THR A 53 2.11 19.66 2.72
C THR A 53 0.70 19.76 3.28
N ALA A 54 -0.29 19.10 2.67
CA ALA A 54 -1.68 19.12 3.12
C ALA A 54 -1.94 18.18 4.32
N ALA A 55 -1.04 17.24 4.60
CA ALA A 55 -1.25 16.22 5.63
C ALA A 55 -1.19 16.81 7.05
N VAL A 56 -2.26 16.61 7.82
CA VAL A 56 -2.29 16.85 9.27
C VAL A 56 -1.40 15.85 10.02
N ASP A 57 -1.32 14.62 9.53
CA ASP A 57 -0.47 13.54 10.05
C ASP A 57 0.47 13.05 8.94
N GLN A 58 1.64 13.70 8.83
CA GLN A 58 2.64 13.39 7.82
C GLN A 58 3.14 11.93 7.89
N PRO A 59 3.48 11.34 9.07
CA PRO A 59 3.84 9.93 9.14
C PRO A 59 2.80 8.98 8.54
N SER A 60 1.51 9.20 8.81
CA SER A 60 0.44 8.40 8.18
C SER A 60 0.39 8.60 6.66
N GLU A 61 0.59 9.84 6.20
CA GLU A 61 0.52 10.16 4.78
C GLU A 61 1.69 9.55 4.01
N LEU A 62 2.90 9.55 4.59
CA LEU A 62 4.06 8.92 3.98
C LEU A 62 3.86 7.40 3.79
N ILE A 63 3.27 6.72 4.77
CA ILE A 63 2.90 5.30 4.63
C ILE A 63 1.86 5.10 3.51
N ARG A 64 0.90 6.03 3.35
CA ARG A 64 -0.07 5.98 2.25
C ARG A 64 0.58 6.15 0.89
N ILE A 65 1.42 7.17 0.75
CA ILE A 65 2.18 7.46 -0.46
C ILE A 65 3.04 6.26 -0.83
N PHE A 66 3.75 5.67 0.14
CA PHE A 66 4.52 4.44 -0.07
C PHE A 66 3.64 3.31 -0.62
N GLY A 67 2.49 3.04 0.02
CA GLY A 67 1.55 2.02 -0.43
C GLY A 67 1.01 2.26 -1.84
N ASP A 68 0.68 3.52 -2.16
CA ASP A 68 0.23 3.94 -3.49
C ASP A 68 1.33 3.73 -4.54
N CYS A 69 2.56 4.09 -4.22
CA CYS A 69 3.70 3.98 -5.12
C CYS A 69 4.01 2.54 -5.47
N VAL A 70 4.10 1.68 -4.46
CA VAL A 70 4.41 0.26 -4.68
C VAL A 70 3.28 -0.42 -5.44
N ALA A 71 2.01 -0.10 -5.14
CA ALA A 71 0.87 -0.62 -5.88
C ALA A 71 0.78 -0.09 -7.33
N ALA A 72 1.30 1.11 -7.58
CA ALA A 72 1.41 1.67 -8.93
C ALA A 72 2.54 1.01 -9.74
N ALA A 73 3.69 0.73 -9.11
CA ALA A 73 4.85 0.11 -9.73
C ALA A 73 4.67 -1.40 -9.97
N GLN A 74 4.10 -2.12 -9.00
CA GLN A 74 3.95 -3.59 -9.06
C GLN A 74 2.52 -4.05 -8.68
N PRO A 75 1.48 -3.65 -9.44
CA PRO A 75 0.09 -3.91 -9.10
C PRO A 75 -0.22 -5.41 -8.94
N MET A 76 0.27 -6.26 -9.84
CA MET A 76 0.01 -7.71 -9.80
C MET A 76 0.76 -8.41 -8.67
N THR A 77 1.99 -7.98 -8.36
CA THR A 77 2.75 -8.54 -7.23
C THR A 77 2.07 -8.18 -5.91
N VAL A 78 1.51 -6.97 -5.80
CA VAL A 78 0.73 -6.54 -4.63
C VAL A 78 -0.60 -7.30 -4.53
N ASP A 79 -1.30 -7.58 -5.64
CA ASP A 79 -2.48 -8.45 -5.66
C ASP A 79 -2.16 -9.85 -5.13
N ALA A 80 -1.05 -10.45 -5.57
CA ALA A 80 -0.60 -11.76 -5.10
C ALA A 80 -0.35 -11.78 -3.58
N LEU A 81 0.28 -10.73 -3.04
CA LEU A 81 0.46 -10.58 -1.59
C LEU A 81 -0.89 -10.54 -0.84
N ILE A 82 -1.83 -9.72 -1.31
CA ILE A 82 -3.13 -9.51 -0.64
C ILE A 82 -4.01 -10.77 -0.71
N ARG A 83 -3.79 -11.63 -1.69
CA ARG A 83 -4.46 -12.94 -1.79
C ARG A 83 -3.77 -14.03 -0.97
N ALA A 84 -2.46 -13.94 -0.76
CA ALA A 84 -1.74 -14.89 0.09
C ALA A 84 -2.30 -14.90 1.52
N GLU A 85 -2.27 -16.09 2.13
CA GLU A 85 -2.64 -16.28 3.54
C GLU A 85 -1.60 -15.59 4.45
N ALA A 86 -2.07 -14.86 5.45
CA ALA A 86 -1.19 -14.13 6.36
C ALA A 86 -0.32 -15.11 7.17
N GLY A 87 0.97 -14.82 7.29
CA GLY A 87 1.95 -15.68 7.96
C GLY A 87 2.44 -16.87 7.12
N SER A 88 1.91 -17.05 5.90
CA SER A 88 2.29 -18.19 5.05
C SER A 88 3.63 -18.00 4.31
N ALA A 89 4.15 -19.11 3.77
CA ALA A 89 5.28 -19.08 2.85
C ALA A 89 4.96 -18.29 1.56
N ALA A 90 3.71 -18.34 1.09
CA ALA A 90 3.27 -17.57 -0.07
C ALA A 90 3.34 -16.05 0.19
N GLU A 91 2.96 -15.61 1.38
CA GLU A 91 3.12 -14.20 1.79
C GLU A 91 4.59 -13.80 1.80
N THR A 92 5.45 -14.65 2.39
CA THR A 92 6.90 -14.39 2.44
C THR A 92 7.51 -14.26 1.04
N SER A 93 7.13 -15.16 0.13
CA SER A 93 7.57 -15.11 -1.27
C SER A 93 7.07 -13.86 -1.98
N ALA A 94 5.81 -13.46 -1.77
CA ALA A 94 5.24 -12.27 -2.37
C ALA A 94 5.93 -10.99 -1.87
N ILE A 95 6.22 -10.89 -0.57
CA ILE A 95 7.00 -9.76 -0.01
C ILE A 95 8.39 -9.69 -0.66
N GLY A 96 9.07 -10.84 -0.82
CA GLY A 96 10.36 -10.90 -1.49
C GLY A 96 10.31 -10.38 -2.93
N ALA A 97 9.26 -10.72 -3.68
CA ALA A 97 9.05 -10.23 -5.04
C ALA A 97 8.75 -8.72 -5.11
N ILE A 98 8.11 -8.14 -4.08
CA ILE A 98 7.80 -6.71 -4.02
C ILE A 98 9.03 -5.88 -3.62
N SER A 99 9.93 -6.44 -2.82
CA SER A 99 11.08 -5.73 -2.22
C SER A 99 11.85 -4.79 -3.19
N PRO A 100 12.14 -5.18 -4.45
CA PRO A 100 12.83 -4.29 -5.40
C PRO A 100 12.09 -2.98 -5.70
N ALA A 101 10.76 -2.94 -5.63
CA ALA A 101 9.98 -1.71 -5.85
C ALA A 101 9.82 -0.85 -4.60
N MET A 102 10.20 -1.34 -3.42
CA MET A 102 10.04 -0.56 -2.19
C MET A 102 11.05 0.59 -2.12
N GLY A 103 12.30 0.36 -2.50
CA GLY A 103 13.38 1.36 -2.43
C GLY A 103 13.08 2.65 -3.19
N PRO A 104 12.70 2.58 -4.48
CA PRO A 104 12.31 3.77 -5.26
C PRO A 104 11.10 4.52 -4.68
N CYS A 105 10.25 3.85 -3.89
CA CYS A 105 9.09 4.42 -3.23
C CYS A 105 9.38 5.01 -1.84
N LEU A 106 10.66 5.07 -1.43
CA LEU A 106 11.10 5.79 -0.23
C LEU A 106 11.68 7.13 -0.65
N TRP A 107 10.91 8.21 -0.47
CA TRP A 107 11.32 9.55 -0.85
C TRP A 107 12.35 10.14 0.13
N ASN A 108 13.30 10.92 -0.39
CA ASN A 108 14.21 11.77 0.39
C ASN A 108 14.97 11.07 1.53
N GLY A 109 15.40 9.82 1.33
CA GLY A 109 16.17 9.08 2.35
C GLY A 109 15.36 8.71 3.59
N GLN A 110 14.02 8.71 3.49
CA GLN A 110 13.14 8.26 4.57
C GLN A 110 13.42 6.80 4.94
N SER A 111 13.43 6.53 6.23
CA SER A 111 13.37 5.18 6.78
C SER A 111 11.97 4.95 7.34
N ILE A 112 11.26 3.96 6.82
CA ILE A 112 9.97 3.52 7.34
C ILE A 112 10.14 2.08 7.79
N GLU A 113 9.89 1.83 9.07
CA GLU A 113 9.86 0.48 9.60
C GLU A 113 8.48 -0.13 9.38
N PHE A 114 8.45 -1.34 8.80
CA PHE A 114 7.22 -2.09 8.63
C PHE A 114 7.31 -3.44 9.33
N SER A 115 6.30 -3.72 10.15
CA SER A 115 5.90 -5.11 10.40
C SER A 115 5.27 -5.70 9.13
N ARG A 116 5.17 -7.03 9.05
CA ARG A 116 4.46 -7.70 7.95
C ARG A 116 3.02 -7.21 7.82
N LEU A 117 2.33 -7.04 8.95
CA LEU A 117 0.95 -6.58 8.99
C LEU A 117 0.80 -5.15 8.46
N THR A 118 1.65 -4.23 8.92
CA THR A 118 1.60 -2.82 8.52
C THR A 118 2.01 -2.63 7.06
N LEU A 119 3.00 -3.40 6.57
CA LEU A 119 3.34 -3.43 5.15
C LEU A 119 2.14 -3.87 4.32
N ARG A 120 1.55 -5.01 4.68
CA ARG A 120 0.40 -5.57 3.98
C ARG A 120 -0.77 -4.59 3.96
N ALA A 121 -1.07 -3.95 5.09
CA ALA A 121 -2.14 -2.95 5.19
C ALA A 121 -1.87 -1.73 4.30
N ALA A 122 -0.65 -1.20 4.26
CA ALA A 122 -0.29 -0.07 3.41
C ALA A 122 -0.44 -0.40 1.92
N LEU A 123 0.05 -1.57 1.50
CA LEU A 123 -0.04 -2.04 0.12
C LEU A 123 -1.48 -2.36 -0.30
N ALA A 124 -2.28 -2.92 0.61
CA ALA A 124 -3.71 -3.16 0.37
C ALA A 124 -4.50 -1.87 0.16
N ASP A 125 -4.21 -0.85 0.95
CA ASP A 125 -4.83 0.46 0.83
C ASP A 125 -4.50 1.12 -0.52
N GLY A 126 -3.24 1.04 -0.95
CA GLY A 126 -2.81 1.53 -2.26
C GLY A 126 -3.41 0.75 -3.43
N LEU A 127 -3.41 -0.57 -3.37
CA LEU A 127 -4.01 -1.40 -4.43
C LEU A 127 -5.51 -1.19 -4.53
N TYR A 128 -6.22 -1.14 -3.39
CA TYR A 128 -7.66 -0.87 -3.38
C TYR A 128 -7.97 0.51 -3.96
N ARG A 129 -7.19 1.54 -3.60
CA ARG A 129 -7.29 2.85 -4.24
C ARG A 129 -7.11 2.73 -5.74
N LYS A 130 -5.99 2.17 -6.23
CA LYS A 130 -5.73 1.96 -7.69
C LYS A 130 -6.82 1.15 -8.41
N ALA A 131 -7.48 0.23 -7.71
CA ALA A 131 -8.53 -0.60 -8.29
C ALA A 131 -9.90 0.09 -8.33
N THR A 132 -10.18 1.00 -7.38
CA THR A 132 -11.47 1.71 -7.23
C THR A 132 -11.45 3.16 -7.73
N ALA A 133 -10.27 3.70 -7.90
CA ALA A 133 -9.91 5.06 -8.25
C ALA A 133 -8.48 4.99 -8.87
N LEU A 134 -7.88 5.98 -9.49
CA LEU A 134 -7.90 7.39 -9.23
C LEU A 134 -7.87 8.07 -10.60
N PRO A 135 -8.86 8.90 -10.95
CA PRO A 135 -8.51 10.08 -11.72
C PRO A 135 -7.49 10.84 -10.87
N VAL A 136 -6.23 10.89 -11.32
CA VAL A 136 -5.40 12.08 -11.07
C VAL A 136 -5.74 13.01 -12.21
N THR A 137 -6.94 13.58 -12.18
CA THR A 137 -7.25 14.72 -13.04
C THR A 137 -6.53 15.93 -12.46
N GLU A 138 -5.78 16.60 -13.33
CA GLU A 138 -5.28 17.97 -13.13
C GLU A 138 -6.36 18.91 -12.59
#